data_AF-A0A379W2Q3-F1
#
_entry.id   AF-A0A379W2Q3-F1
#
_cell.length_a   1.000
_cell.length_b   1.000
_cell.length_c   1.000
_cell.angle_alpha   90.00
_cell.angle_beta   90.00
_cell.angle_gamma   90.00
#
_symmetry.space_group_name_H-M   'P 1'
#
loop_
_entity.id
_entity.type
_entity.pdbx_description
1 polymer ?
#
loop_
_entity_poly.entity_id
_entity_poly.type
_entity_poly.pdbx_seq_one_letter_code
_entity_poly.pdbx_strand_id
1 'polypeptide(L)'
;MSALSTTGHNDGITLHCLQSIAQLIPLSSAVFYRVNAYLKPEAYVLHNISNSTHQQYLEHFQPLDPLSAFPVRPTGCYRSDDDARYLCPTSPLLS
;
A
#
# COMPACT_ATOMS: atom_id res chain seq x y z
N MET A 1 -4.79 -30.75 -5.27
CA MET A 1 -3.38 -30.95 -4.88
C MET A 1 -2.90 -29.63 -4.32
N SER A 2 -2.71 -29.57 -3.01
CA SER A 2 -2.43 -28.34 -2.26
C SER A 2 -0.92 -28.12 -2.19
N ALA A 3 -0.45 -26.97 -2.69
CA ALA A 3 0.89 -26.51 -2.39
C ALA A 3 0.86 -25.91 -0.97
N LEU A 4 1.38 -26.65 0.01
CA LEU A 4 1.75 -26.09 1.30
C LEU A 4 2.89 -25.10 1.06
N SER A 5 2.56 -23.81 1.02
CA SER A 5 3.56 -22.74 1.07
C SER A 5 3.84 -22.44 2.54
N THR A 6 5.11 -22.42 2.91
CA THR A 6 5.72 -22.23 4.23
C THR A 6 5.45 -20.85 4.87
N THR A 7 4.29 -20.25 4.62
CA THR A 7 3.96 -18.85 4.93
C THR A 7 3.23 -18.65 6.27
N GLY A 8 2.74 -19.71 6.92
CA GLY A 8 1.81 -19.56 8.06
C GLY A 8 2.42 -19.13 9.41
N HIS A 9 3.68 -19.46 9.71
CA HIS A 9 4.27 -19.22 11.04
C HIS A 9 4.77 -17.77 11.22
N ASN A 10 5.42 -17.23 10.20
CA ASN A 10 6.01 -15.87 10.24
C ASN A 10 4.93 -14.78 10.18
N ASP A 11 3.82 -15.05 9.49
CA ASP A 11 2.68 -14.13 9.42
C ASP A 11 2.05 -13.93 10.80
N GLY A 12 1.94 -14.99 11.61
CA GLY A 12 1.44 -14.91 12.99
C GLY A 12 2.33 -14.08 13.92
N ILE A 13 3.66 -14.24 13.83
CA ILE A 13 4.62 -13.43 14.60
C ILE A 13 4.57 -11.96 14.17
N THR A 14 4.49 -11.71 12.85
CA THR A 14 4.41 -10.35 12.30
C THR A 14 3.14 -9.65 12.77
N LEU A 15 1.98 -10.33 12.68
CA LEU A 15 0.71 -9.80 13.15
C LEU A 15 0.75 -9.47 14.64
N HIS A 16 1.27 -10.39 15.46
CA HIS A 16 1.38 -10.20 16.90
C HIS A 16 2.29 -9.01 17.25
N CYS A 17 3.45 -8.90 16.61
CA CYS A 17 4.38 -7.78 16.82
C CYS A 17 3.72 -6.43 16.48
N LEU A 18 3.05 -6.33 15.32
CA LEU A 18 2.36 -5.11 14.91
C LEU A 18 1.23 -4.74 15.87
N GLN A 19 0.48 -5.74 16.36
CA GLN A 19 -0.56 -5.53 17.37
C GLN A 19 0.02 -5.04 18.70
N SER A 20 1.15 -5.59 19.16
CA SER A 20 1.83 -5.12 20.38
C SER A 20 2.30 -3.67 20.25
N ILE A 21 2.83 -3.27 19.08
CA ILE A 21 3.22 -1.86 18.84
C ILE A 21 2.02 -0.92 18.90
N ALA A 22 0.88 -1.33 18.32
CA ALA A 22 -0.36 -0.55 18.36
C ALA A 22 -0.95 -0.39 19.77
N GLN A 23 -0.52 -1.21 20.74
CA GLN A 23 -0.86 -1.04 22.16
C GLN A 23 0.09 -0.10 22.89
N LEU A 24 1.35 0.04 22.42
CA LEU A 24 2.36 0.90 23.02
C LEU A 24 2.25 2.35 22.55
N ILE A 25 1.89 2.56 21.29
CA ILE A 25 1.61 3.86 20.70
C ILE A 25 0.09 3.95 20.53
N PRO A 26 -0.61 4.93 21.11
CA PRO A 26 -2.05 5.04 20.95
C PRO A 26 -2.40 5.36 19.50
N LEU A 27 -2.66 4.29 18.73
CA LEU A 27 -3.12 4.36 17.35
C LEU A 27 -4.65 4.17 17.33
N SER A 28 -5.37 5.13 16.75
CA SER A 28 -6.82 5.00 16.55
C SER A 28 -7.15 4.08 15.38
N SER A 29 -6.33 4.10 14.33
CA SER A 29 -6.44 3.23 13.16
C SER A 29 -5.13 3.23 12.37
N ALA A 30 -4.77 2.10 11.75
CA ALA A 30 -3.57 1.98 10.94
C ALA A 30 -3.69 0.89 9.87
N VAL A 31 -2.87 1.04 8.82
CA VAL A 31 -2.59 -0.01 7.84
C VAL A 31 -1.08 -0.24 7.80
N PHE A 32 -0.66 -1.48 8.03
CA PHE A 32 0.74 -1.86 7.95
C PHE A 32 0.99 -2.60 6.64
N TYR A 33 1.81 -2.05 5.76
CA TYR A 33 2.15 -2.65 4.48
C TYR A 33 3.48 -3.40 4.53
N ARG A 34 3.51 -4.60 3.94
CA ARG A 34 4.77 -5.23 3.53
C ARG A 34 5.16 -4.69 2.17
N VAL A 35 6.36 -4.14 2.08
CA VAL A 35 6.91 -3.60 0.85
C VAL A 35 7.85 -4.61 0.20
N ASN A 36 7.74 -4.75 -1.11
CA ASN A 36 8.68 -5.57 -1.87
C ASN A 36 9.93 -4.77 -2.27
N ALA A 37 10.87 -5.45 -2.94
CA ALA A 37 12.12 -4.86 -3.41
C ALA A 37 11.93 -3.68 -4.39
N TYR A 38 10.77 -3.55 -5.01
CA TYR A 38 10.43 -2.45 -5.93
C TYR A 38 9.73 -1.28 -5.23
N LEU A 39 9.71 -1.26 -3.90
CA LEU A 39 8.96 -0.29 -3.11
C LEU A 39 7.49 -0.29 -3.56
N LYS A 40 6.87 -1.46 -3.62
CA LYS A 40 5.41 -1.58 -3.80
C LYS A 40 4.81 -2.36 -2.65
N PRO A 41 3.65 -1.93 -2.14
CA PRO A 41 2.91 -2.70 -1.15
C PRO A 41 2.39 -3.99 -1.80
N GLU A 42 2.66 -5.14 -1.18
CA GLU A 42 2.21 -6.45 -1.68
C GLU A 42 1.27 -7.18 -0.71
N ALA A 43 1.36 -6.87 0.57
CA ALA A 43 0.51 -7.42 1.62
C ALA A 43 0.23 -6.34 2.67
N TYR A 44 -0.88 -6.47 3.40
CA TYR A 44 -1.26 -5.50 4.42
C TYR A 44 -1.93 -6.15 5.63
N VAL A 45 -1.81 -5.49 6.77
CA VAL A 45 -2.54 -5.77 8.01
C VAL A 45 -3.35 -4.54 8.38
N LEU A 46 -4.65 -4.71 8.61
CA LEU A 46 -5.55 -3.65 9.04
C LEU A 46 -5.67 -3.64 10.56
N HIS A 47 -5.52 -2.46 11.16
CA HIS A 47 -5.79 -2.23 12.57
C HIS A 47 -6.89 -1.17 12.71
N ASN A 48 -8.06 -1.59 13.17
CA ASN A 48 -9.23 -0.73 13.39
C ASN A 48 -9.70 0.07 12.14
N ILE A 49 -9.38 -0.41 10.95
CA ILE A 49 -9.91 0.06 9.66
C ILE A 49 -10.72 -1.08 9.03
N SER A 50 -11.85 -0.74 8.42
CA SER A 50 -12.67 -1.72 7.71
C SER A 50 -12.06 -2.05 6.33
N ASN A 51 -12.28 -3.28 5.86
CA ASN A 51 -11.86 -3.67 4.51
C ASN A 51 -12.47 -2.75 3.44
N SER A 52 -13.72 -2.32 3.58
CA SER A 52 -14.38 -1.44 2.60
C SER A 52 -13.74 -0.06 2.54
N THR A 53 -13.42 0.53 3.71
CA THR A 53 -12.70 1.81 3.78
C THR A 53 -11.30 1.69 3.16
N HIS A 54 -10.59 0.60 3.45
CA HIS A 54 -9.26 0.35 2.87
C HIS A 54 -9.33 0.16 1.35
N GLN A 55 -10.33 -0.56 0.85
CA GLN A 55 -10.53 -0.74 -0.59
C GLN A 55 -10.83 0.59 -1.29
N GLN A 56 -11.72 1.41 -0.71
CA GLN A 56 -11.97 2.76 -1.24
C GLN A 56 -10.71 3.62 -1.25
N TYR A 57 -9.87 3.51 -0.22
CA TYR A 57 -8.56 4.15 -0.17
C TYR A 57 -7.69 3.73 -1.36
N LEU A 58 -7.52 2.43 -1.60
CA LEU A 58 -6.70 1.92 -2.70
C LEU A 58 -7.20 2.37 -4.08
N GLU A 59 -8.52 2.38 -4.27
CA GLU A 59 -9.14 2.70 -5.56
C GLU A 59 -9.12 4.21 -5.88
N HIS A 60 -9.30 5.08 -4.88
CA HIS A 60 -9.59 6.49 -5.13
C HIS A 60 -8.60 7.45 -4.48
N PHE A 61 -8.01 7.09 -3.34
CA PHE A 61 -7.30 8.05 -2.48
C PHE A 61 -5.80 7.82 -2.39
N GLN A 62 -5.31 6.59 -2.63
CA GLN A 62 -3.89 6.28 -2.65
C GLN A 62 -3.08 7.20 -3.59
N PRO A 63 -3.54 7.53 -4.83
CA PRO A 63 -2.83 8.47 -5.72
C PRO A 63 -2.67 9.89 -5.16
N LEU A 64 -3.50 10.27 -4.19
CA LEU A 64 -3.57 11.61 -3.63
C LEU A 64 -2.90 11.70 -2.25
N ASP A 65 -2.47 10.57 -1.69
CA ASP A 65 -1.93 10.49 -0.34
C ASP A 65 -0.51 11.07 -0.29
N PRO A 66 -0.28 12.19 0.43
CA PRO A 66 1.05 12.79 0.54
C PRO A 66 2.03 11.93 1.33
N LEU A 67 1.53 10.96 2.12
CA LEU A 67 2.34 10.00 2.89
C LEU A 67 2.60 8.71 2.10
N SER A 68 2.01 8.57 0.91
CA SER A 68 2.34 7.45 0.03
C SER A 68 3.79 7.56 -0.43
N ALA A 69 4.69 6.84 0.24
CA ALA A 69 6.07 6.65 -0.19
C ALA A 69 6.17 5.86 -1.52
N PHE A 70 5.03 5.34 -2.00
CA PHE A 70 4.94 4.66 -3.28
C PHE A 70 4.52 5.67 -4.34
N PRO A 71 5.33 5.88 -5.39
CA PRO A 71 4.87 6.61 -6.55
C PRO A 71 3.71 5.81 -7.15
N VAL A 72 2.50 6.29 -6.91
CA VAL A 72 1.31 5.76 -7.57
C VAL A 72 1.53 6.12 -9.02
N ARG A 73 1.89 5.14 -9.85
CA ARG A 73 1.96 5.36 -11.30
C ARG A 73 0.55 5.79 -11.68
N PRO A 74 0.31 7.06 -12.05
CA PRO A 74 -0.99 7.40 -12.60
C PRO A 74 -1.13 6.57 -13.87
N THR A 75 -2.29 5.97 -14.05
CA THR A 75 -2.53 5.04 -15.15
C THR A 75 -2.17 5.73 -16.46
N GLY A 76 -1.18 5.21 -17.20
CA GLY A 76 -0.68 5.82 -18.44
C GLY A 76 0.58 6.67 -18.33
N CYS A 77 1.13 6.93 -17.13
CA CYS A 77 2.43 7.62 -17.02
C CYS A 77 3.61 6.66 -17.11
N TYR A 78 4.57 6.99 -17.98
CA TYR A 78 5.84 6.28 -18.08
C TYR A 78 6.95 7.09 -17.40
N ARG A 79 7.90 6.37 -16.78
CA ARG A 79 9.14 6.97 -16.28
C ARG A 79 10.05 7.13 -17.49
N SER A 80 10.43 8.35 -17.83
CA SER A 80 11.43 8.59 -18.87
C SER A 80 12.81 8.21 -18.31
N ASP A 81 13.58 7.41 -19.05
CA ASP A 81 14.90 6.95 -18.61
C ASP A 81 15.91 8.11 -18.44
N ASP A 82 15.70 9.23 -19.14
CA ASP A 82 16.64 10.36 -19.18
C ASP A 82 16.54 11.38 -18.03
N ASP A 83 15.44 11.47 -17.27
CA ASP A 83 15.24 12.63 -16.37
C ASP A 83 14.56 12.32 -15.02
N ALA A 84 14.33 11.05 -14.68
CA ALA A 84 13.62 10.64 -13.45
C ALA A 84 12.23 11.30 -13.23
N ARG A 85 11.73 12.06 -14.20
CA ARG A 85 10.40 12.67 -14.22
C ARG A 85 9.39 11.68 -14.79
N TYR A 86 8.23 11.61 -14.14
CA TYR A 86 7.09 10.86 -14.65
C TYR A 86 6.37 11.72 -15.69
N LEU A 87 6.36 11.24 -16.95
CA LEU A 87 5.58 11.86 -18.02
C LEU A 87 4.18 11.28 -17.97
N CYS A 88 3.23 12.11 -17.53
CA CYS A 88 1.82 11.77 -17.53
C CYS A 88 1.12 12.36 -18.75
N PRO A 89 0.30 11.58 -19.48
CA PRO A 89 -0.59 12.18 -20.46
C PRO A 89 -1.48 13.17 -19.71
N THR A 90 -1.46 14.43 -20.14
CA THR A 90 -2.35 15.46 -19.62
C THR A 90 -3.78 14.98 -19.80
N SER A 91 -4.52 14.80 -18.70
CA SER A 91 -5.96 14.52 -18.76
C SER A 91 -6.62 15.50 -19.74
N PRO A 92 -7.50 15.06 -20.66
CA PRO A 92 -8.32 15.99 -21.41
C PRO A 92 -9.23 16.67 -20.39
N LEU A 93 -8.96 17.95 -20.12
CA LEU A 93 -9.87 18.79 -19.37
C LEU A 93 -11.21 18.82 -20.09
N LEU A 94 -12.29 18.72 -19.28
CA LEU A 94 -13.69 18.97 -19.61
C LEU A 94 -13.88 19.85 -20.86
N SER A 95 -14.64 19.34 -21.82
CA SER A 95 -15.44 20.15 -22.76
C SER A 95 -16.91 19.95 -22.44
#